data_AF-A0A2K9P7R2-F1
#
_entry.id   AF-A0A2K9P7R2-F1
#
_cell.length_a   1.000
_cell.length_b   1.000
_cell.length_c   1.000
_cell.angle_alpha   90.00
_cell.angle_beta   90.00
_cell.angle_gamma   90.00
#
_symmetry.space_group_name_H-M   'P 1'
#
loop_
_entity.id
_entity.type
_entity.pdbx_description
1 polymer ?
#
loop_
_entity_poly.entity_id
_entity_poly.type
_entity_poly.pdbx_seq_one_letter_code
_entity_poly.pdbx_strand_id
1 'polypeptide(L)' 'MSNEERFFAEMHPQVIEVLGTAVMQVLVEQREPSRDALIEMIQVLWQEEDVDLAVELAIDILSLPKG' A
#
# COMPACT_ATOMS: atom_id res chain seq x y z
N MET A 1 -12.50 14.19 -17.67
CA MET A 1 -11.56 13.52 -16.74
C MET A 1 -10.18 13.72 -17.29
N SER A 2 -9.28 14.31 -16.49
CA SER A 2 -7.87 14.42 -16.86
C SER A 2 -7.23 13.03 -16.93
N ASN A 3 -6.09 12.91 -17.62
CA ASN A 3 -5.37 11.63 -17.68
C ASN A 3 -4.92 11.16 -16.28
N GLU A 4 -4.60 12.09 -15.38
CA GLU A 4 -4.31 11.78 -13.97
C GLU A 4 -5.53 11.20 -13.26
N GLU A 5 -6.71 11.82 -13.35
CA GLU A 5 -7.92 11.30 -12.71
C GLU A 5 -8.29 9.89 -13.17
N ARG A 6 -8.04 9.60 -14.46
CA ARG A 6 -8.27 8.26 -15.03
C ARG A 6 -7.22 7.25 -14.58
N PHE A 7 -5.95 7.64 -14.56
CA PHE A 7 -4.85 6.83 -14.02
C PHE A 7 -5.03 6.51 -12.54
N PHE A 8 -5.43 7.51 -11.74
CA PHE A 8 -5.77 7.32 -10.33
C PHE A 8 -6.96 6.38 -10.18
N ALA A 9 -8.03 6.52 -10.95
CA ALA A 9 -9.20 5.64 -10.86
C ALA A 9 -8.91 4.18 -11.26
N GLU A 10 -7.98 3.96 -12.19
CA GLU A 10 -7.60 2.63 -12.68
C GLU A 10 -6.61 1.91 -11.73
N MET A 11 -5.65 2.63 -11.14
CA MET A 11 -4.66 2.06 -10.22
C MET A 11 -5.12 2.01 -8.75
N HIS A 12 -6.10 2.85 -8.36
CA HIS A 12 -6.58 2.92 -6.96
C HIS A 12 -7.03 1.59 -6.36
N PRO A 13 -7.79 0.72 -7.08
CA PRO A 13 -8.32 -0.49 -6.49
C PRO A 13 -7.23 -1.43 -5.97
N GLN A 14 -6.16 -1.61 -6.75
CA GLN A 14 -5.04 -2.48 -6.37
C GLN A 14 -4.23 -1.88 -5.22
N VAL A 15 -3.99 -0.57 -5.23
CA VAL A 15 -3.31 0.13 -4.12
C VAL A 15 -4.13 0.03 -2.83
N ILE A 16 -5.46 0.17 -2.91
CA ILE A 16 -6.35 -0.02 -1.75
C ILE A 16 -6.27 -1.46 -1.25
N GLU A 17 -6.22 -2.44 -2.14
CA GLU A 17 -6.13 -3.86 -1.78
C GLU A 17 -4.82 -4.18 -1.04
N VAL A 18 -3.69 -3.68 -1.54
CA VAL A 18 -2.37 -3.83 -0.87
C VAL A 18 -2.41 -3.21 0.53
N LEU A 19 -2.86 -1.96 0.64
CA LEU A 19 -2.95 -1.25 1.92
C LEU A 19 -3.93 -1.95 2.88
N GLY A 20 -5.10 -2.35 2.39
CA GLY A 20 -6.11 -3.04 3.18
C GLY A 20 -5.62 -4.37 3.71
N THR A 21 -4.94 -5.15 2.89
CA THR A 21 -4.34 -6.43 3.28
C THR A 21 -3.26 -6.23 4.33
N ALA A 22 -2.36 -5.26 4.15
CA ALA A 22 -1.33 -4.94 5.13
C ALA A 22 -1.93 -4.51 6.48
N VAL A 23 -2.98 -3.67 6.47
CA VAL A 23 -3.70 -3.29 7.69
C VAL A 23 -4.29 -4.52 8.38
N MET A 24 -4.99 -5.38 7.64
CA MET A 24 -5.60 -6.59 8.21
C MET A 24 -4.54 -7.50 8.83
N GLN A 25 -3.39 -7.67 8.18
CA GLN A 25 -2.32 -8.52 8.69
C GLN A 25 -1.67 -7.94 9.96
N VAL A 26 -1.39 -6.64 9.99
CA VAL A 26 -0.87 -5.97 11.19
C VAL A 26 -1.85 -6.09 12.37
N LEU A 27 -3.15 -5.99 12.12
CA LEU A 27 -4.18 -6.17 13.15
C LEU A 27 -4.29 -7.62 13.64
N VAL A 28 -4.18 -8.60 12.73
CA VAL A 28 -4.14 -10.03 13.09
C VAL A 28 -2.94 -10.33 14.00
N GLU A 29 -1.80 -9.67 13.75
CA GLU A 29 -0.61 -9.74 14.59
C GLU A 29 -0.70 -8.92 15.89
N GLN A 30 -1.84 -8.25 16.14
CA GLN A 30 -2.07 -7.39 17.31
C GLN A 30 -1.03 -6.26 17.45
N ARG A 31 -0.47 -5.81 16.32
CA ARG A 31 0.45 -4.67 16.24
C ARG A 31 -0.34 -3.38 15.98
N GLU A 32 0.21 -2.25 16.39
CA GLU A 32 -0.34 -0.94 16.03
C GLU A 32 -0.15 -0.69 14.52
N PRO A 33 -1.20 -0.30 13.77
CA PRO A 33 -1.11 -0.01 12.34
C PRO A 33 -0.50 1.38 12.07
N SER A 34 0.77 1.53 12.44
CA SER A 34 1.57 2.71 12.11
C SER A 34 2.04 2.66 10.65
N ARG A 35 2.44 3.81 10.08
CA ARG A 35 2.99 3.86 8.72
C ARG A 35 4.17 2.91 8.55
N ASP A 36 5.10 2.92 9.50
CA ASP A 36 6.29 2.07 9.45
C ASP A 36 5.91 0.59 9.52
N ALA A 37 4.95 0.22 10.38
CA ALA A 37 4.46 -1.15 10.46
C ALA A 37 3.76 -1.60 9.17
N LEU A 38 3.03 -0.72 8.51
CA LEU A 38 2.38 -1.01 7.24
C LEU A 38 3.39 -1.15 6.10
N ILE A 39 4.40 -0.28 6.01
CA ILE A 39 5.48 -0.38 5.02
C ILE A 39 6.23 -1.71 5.19
N GLU A 40 6.62 -2.04 6.43
CA GLU A 40 7.27 -3.32 6.74
C GLU A 40 6.38 -4.50 6.34
N MET A 41 5.09 -4.46 6.68
CA MET A 41 4.16 -5.54 6.36
C MET A 41 4.00 -5.73 4.84
N ILE A 42 3.88 -4.64 4.08
CA ILE A 42 3.83 -4.70 2.61
C ILE A 42 5.12 -5.32 2.06
N GLN A 43 6.28 -4.92 2.58
CA GLN A 43 7.55 -5.51 2.16
C GLN A 43 7.69 -6.99 2.49
N VAL A 44 7.06 -7.48 3.58
CA VAL A 44 7.05 -8.91 3.94
C VAL A 44 6.11 -9.71 3.05
N LEU A 45 4.92 -9.18 2.78
CA LEU A 45 3.87 -9.88 2.03
C LEU A 45 4.19 -10.07 0.54
N TRP A 46 4.96 -9.16 -0.07
CA TRP A 46 5.23 -9.15 -1.52
C TRP A 46 6.72 -9.34 -1.89
N GLN A 47 7.46 -10.21 -1.18
CA GLN A 47 8.86 -10.50 -1.53
C GLN A 47 9.01 -11.33 -2.82
N GLU A 48 9.98 -10.92 -3.64
CA GLU A 48 10.58 -11.60 -4.81
C GLU A 48 9.74 -11.99 -6.04
N GLU A 49 8.41 -12.07 -6.01
CA GLU A 49 7.66 -12.48 -7.23
C GLU A 49 6.57 -11.52 -7.73
N ASP A 50 6.24 -10.43 -7.00
CA ASP A 50 5.04 -9.65 -7.33
C ASP A 50 5.17 -8.17 -6.89
N VAL A 51 6.27 -7.51 -7.23
CA VAL A 51 6.38 -6.04 -7.06
C VAL A 51 5.66 -5.37 -8.23
N ASP A 52 4.34 -5.53 -8.23
CA ASP A 52 3.44 -4.78 -9.12
C ASP A 52 3.49 -3.30 -8.76
N LEU A 53 3.25 -2.43 -9.75
CA LEU A 53 3.25 -0.97 -9.60
C LEU A 53 2.38 -0.48 -8.42
N ALA A 54 1.34 -1.23 -8.05
CA ALA A 54 0.49 -0.94 -6.91
C ALA A 54 1.20 -1.08 -5.55
N VAL A 55 2.13 -2.03 -5.40
CA VAL A 55 2.93 -2.23 -4.18
C VAL A 55 3.89 -1.07 -4.00
N GLU A 56 4.58 -0.66 -5.07
CA GLU A 56 5.49 0.50 -5.04
C GLU A 56 4.72 1.78 -4.67
N LEU A 57 3.59 2.02 -5.34
CA LEU A 57 2.74 3.19 -5.06
C LEU A 57 2.20 3.20 -3.62
N ALA A 58 1.83 2.05 -3.07
CA ALA A 58 1.37 1.96 -1.67
C ALA A 58 2.47 2.38 -0.69
N ILE A 59 3.72 1.94 -0.91
CA ILE A 59 4.87 2.34 -0.10
C ILE A 59 5.15 3.83 -0.24
N ASP A 60 5.12 4.36 -1.48
CA ASP A 60 5.34 5.78 -1.75
C ASP A 60 4.31 6.66 -1.02
N ILE A 61 3.03 6.30 -1.10
CA ILE A 61 1.93 7.02 -0.41
C ILE A 61 2.17 7.08 1.11
N LEU A 62 2.58 5.96 1.72
CA LEU A 62 2.85 5.91 3.15
C LEU A 62 4.11 6.71 3.53
N SER A 63 5.05 6.84 2.62
CA SER A 63 6.32 7.56 2.81
C SER A 63 6.19 9.09 2.69
N LEU A 64 5.13 9.59 2.04
CA LEU A 64 4.90 11.03 1.86
C LEU A 64 4.71 11.74 3.21
N PRO A 65 5.40 12.86 3.50
CA PRO A 65 5.22 13.60 4.74
C PRO A 65 3.75 13.98 4.97
N LYS A 66 3.32 14.04 6.23
CA LYS A 66 2.00 14.60 6.54
C LYS A 66 2.01 16.07 6.13
N GLY A 67 1.13 16.44 5.19
CA GLY A 67 0.90 17.83 4.79
C GLY A 67 0.32 18.67 5.92
#